data_AF-A0A8S3CXU3-F1
#
_entry.id   AF-A0A8S3CXU3-F1
#
_cell.length_a   1.000
_cell.length_b   1.000
_cell.length_c   1.000
_cell.angle_alpha   90.00
_cell.angle_beta   90.00
_cell.angle_gamma   90.00
#
_symmetry.space_group_name_H-M   'P 1'
#
loop_
_entity.id
_entity.type
_entity.pdbx_description
1 polymer ?
#
loop_
_entity_poly.entity_id
_entity_poly.type
_entity_poly.pdbx_seq_one_letter_code
_entity_poly.pdbx_strand_id
1 'polypeptide(L)' 'MYAFNNNEDVCWNASIDNIVILCRDPKSYIFIDEYHFTSRMHEFFADAIRQFISSSSSPSSFRTS' A
#
# COMPACT_ATOMS: atom_id res chain seq x y z
N MET A 1 13.11 2.45 0.38
CA MET A 1 12.49 3.17 -0.75
C MET A 1 11.60 2.18 -1.47
N TYR A 2 10.30 2.48 -1.60
CA TYR A 2 9.36 1.61 -2.31
C TYR A 2 9.53 1.87 -3.81
N ALA A 3 10.18 0.95 -4.51
CA ALA A 3 10.37 1.04 -5.96
C ALA A 3 9.27 0.21 -6.64
N PHE A 4 8.24 0.89 -7.14
CA PHE A 4 7.26 0.30 -8.03
C PHE A 4 7.79 0.47 -9.46
N ASN A 5 7.84 -0.63 -10.21
CA ASN A 5 8.39 -0.64 -11.56
C ASN A 5 7.32 -0.33 -12.61
N ASN A 6 6.05 -0.37 -12.22
CA ASN A 6 4.91 -0.09 -13.08
C ASN A 6 3.81 0.63 -12.28
N ASN A 7 3.48 1.84 -12.74
CA ASN A 7 2.52 2.72 -12.06
C ASN A 7 1.17 2.81 -12.79
N GLU A 8 1.05 2.20 -13.97
CA GLU A 8 -0.13 2.34 -14.84
C GLU A 8 -0.80 1.01 -15.18
N ASP A 9 -0.06 -0.11 -15.20
CA ASP A 9 -0.63 -1.43 -15.46
C ASP A 9 -1.02 -2.18 -14.18
N VAL A 10 -1.95 -3.13 -14.34
CA VAL A 10 -2.41 -4.06 -13.30
C VAL A 10 -1.65 -5.39 -13.40
N CYS A 11 -1.37 -6.04 -12.26
CA CYS A 11 -0.73 -7.35 -12.28
C CYS A 11 -1.69 -8.46 -12.72
N TRP A 12 -2.97 -8.36 -12.37
CA TRP A 12 -4.03 -9.30 -12.71
C TRP A 12 -5.06 -8.61 -13.60
N ASN A 13 -5.43 -9.29 -14.67
CA ASN A 13 -6.65 -8.98 -15.40
C ASN A 13 -7.74 -9.92 -14.88
N ALA A 14 -8.61 -9.36 -14.04
CA ALA A 14 -9.71 -10.08 -13.40
C ALA A 14 -11.03 -9.80 -14.14
N SER A 15 -11.71 -10.86 -14.52
CA SER A 15 -13.09 -10.88 -14.99
C SER A 15 -13.94 -11.71 -14.02
N ILE A 16 -15.28 -11.62 -14.10
CA ILE A 16 -16.21 -12.27 -13.16
C ILE A 16 -15.88 -13.76 -12.94
N ASP A 17 -15.46 -14.48 -13.97
CA ASP A 17 -15.19 -15.92 -13.92
C ASP A 17 -13.73 -16.30 -14.16
N ASN A 18 -12.81 -15.34 -14.30
CA ASN A 18 -11.43 -15.64 -14.69
C ASN A 18 -10.43 -14.63 -14.13
N ILE A 19 -9.25 -15.11 -13.72
CA ILE A 19 -8.12 -14.28 -13.32
C ILE A 19 -6.93 -14.66 -14.19
N VAL A 20 -6.46 -13.71 -15.00
CA VAL A 20 -5.23 -13.84 -15.77
C VAL A 20 -4.12 -13.08 -15.06
N ILE A 21 -3.06 -13.80 -14.69
CA ILE A 21 -1.88 -13.21 -14.03
C ILE A 21 -0.93 -12.72 -15.13
N LEU A 22 -0.77 -11.41 -15.24
CA LEU A 22 0.05 -10.73 -16.26
C LEU A 22 1.48 -10.45 -15.79
N CYS A 23 1.75 -10.53 -14.50
CA CYS A 23 3.03 -10.17 -13.92
C CYS A 23 3.73 -11.33 -13.20
N ARG A 24 5.07 -11.29 -13.16
CA ARG A 24 5.89 -12.29 -12.46
C ARG A 24 5.97 -12.05 -10.94
N ASP A 25 5.99 -10.78 -10.53
CA ASP A 25 6.06 -10.37 -9.13
C ASP A 25 5.02 -9.28 -8.84
N PRO A 26 3.90 -9.61 -8.15
CA PRO A 26 2.88 -8.63 -7.79
C PRO A 26 3.40 -7.51 -6.89
N LYS A 27 4.51 -7.72 -6.16
CA LYS A 27 5.03 -6.71 -5.23
C LYS A 27 5.69 -5.53 -5.93
N SER A 28 6.02 -5.65 -7.21
CA SER A 28 6.58 -4.54 -8.00
C SER A 28 5.53 -3.62 -8.62
N TYR A 29 4.25 -3.88 -8.39
CA TYR A 29 3.11 -3.14 -8.94
C TYR A 29 2.36 -2.39 -7.84
N ILE A 30 1.74 -1.27 -8.22
CA ILE A 30 0.85 -0.52 -7.32
C ILE A 30 -0.51 -1.23 -7.19
N PHE A 31 -1.06 -1.69 -8.31
CA PHE A 31 -2.38 -2.29 -8.41
C PHE A 31 -2.30 -3.79 -8.68
N ILE A 32 -3.10 -4.58 -7.93
CA ILE A 32 -3.24 -6.01 -8.18
C ILE A 32 -4.22 -6.25 -9.34
N ASP A 33 -5.31 -5.50 -9.40
CA ASP A 33 -6.30 -5.47 -10.49
C ASP A 33 -6.76 -4.01 -10.73
N GLU A 34 -7.80 -3.78 -11.54
CA GLU A 34 -8.29 -2.43 -11.88
C GLU A 34 -8.79 -1.61 -10.67
N TYR A 35 -9.07 -2.25 -9.53
CA TYR A 35 -9.72 -1.62 -8.38
C TYR A 35 -8.90 -1.70 -7.09
N HIS A 36 -8.05 -2.70 -6.94
CA HIS A 36 -7.40 -3.04 -5.68
C HIS A 36 -5.90 -2.81 -5.73
N PHE A 37 -5.36 -2.36 -4.59
CA PHE A 37 -3.92 -2.22 -4.40
C PHE A 37 -3.24 -3.56 -4.12
N THR A 38 -1.95 -3.65 -4.46
CA THR A 38 -1.14 -4.82 -4.08
C THR A 38 -0.87 -4.84 -2.57
N SER A 39 -0.53 -6.02 -2.04
CA SER A 39 -0.14 -6.15 -0.63
C SER A 39 1.02 -5.23 -0.27
N ARG A 40 1.94 -4.97 -1.22
CA ARG A 40 3.08 -4.09 -1.02
C ARG A 40 2.66 -2.63 -0.81
N MET A 41 1.64 -2.19 -1.53
CA MET A 41 1.09 -0.85 -1.35
C MET A 41 0.29 -0.75 -0.04
N HIS A 42 -0.42 -1.81 0.36
CA HIS A 42 -1.06 -1.87 1.68
C HIS A 42 -0.04 -1.83 2.84
N GLU A 43 1.11 -2.49 2.72
CA GLU A 43 2.22 -2.39 3.69
C GLU A 43 2.71 -0.94 3.80
N PHE A 44 2.90 -0.25 2.66
CA PHE A 44 3.29 1.16 2.64
C PHE A 44 2.28 2.05 3.38
N PHE A 45 0.98 1.88 3.11
CA PHE A 45 -0.06 2.64 3.82
C PHE A 45 -0.07 2.33 5.31
N ALA A 46 0.08 1.06 5.70
CA ALA A 46 0.12 0.67 7.11
C ALA A 46 1.30 1.34 7.85
N ASP A 47 2.48 1.39 7.23
CA ASP A 47 3.64 2.07 7.80
C ASP A 47 3.41 3.59 7.95
N ALA A 48 2.83 4.23 6.93
CA ALA A 48 2.52 5.66 6.98
C ALA A 48 1.48 5.98 8.07
N ILE A 49 0.43 5.17 8.19
CA ILE A 49 -0.59 5.31 9.23
C ILE A 49 0.02 5.11 10.62
N ARG A 50 0.88 4.10 10.81
CA ARG A 50 1.59 3.87 12.08
C ARG A 50 2.44 5.08 12.47
N GLN A 51 3.17 5.65 11.52
CA GLN A 51 3.97 6.86 11.76
C GLN A 51 3.09 8.03 12.17
N PHE A 52 1.98 8.27 11.46
CA PHE A 52 1.02 9.32 11.79
C PHE A 52 0.43 9.16 13.20
N ILE A 53 0.01 7.95 13.57
CA ILE A 53 -0.53 7.68 14.91
C ILE A 53 0.56 7.88 15.98
N SER A 54 1.79 7.41 15.73
CA SER A 54 2.91 7.56 16.66
C SER A 54 3.32 9.02 16.87
N SER A 55 3.22 9.87 15.84
CA SER A 55 3.54 11.30 15.96
C SER A 55 2.42 12.08 16.64
N SER A 56 1.15 11.69 16.44
CA SER A 56 0.00 12.32 17.08
C SER A 56 -0.15 12.02 18.59
N SER A 57 0.53 10.98 19.09
CA SER A 57 0.39 10.51 20.48
C SER A 57 1.43 11.08 21.44
N SER A 58 2.18 12.12 21.07
CA SER A 58 2.99 12.87 22.03
C SER A 58 2.09 13.50 23.10
N PRO A 59 2.13 13.06 24.37
CA PRO A 59 1.40 13.73 25.43
C PRO A 59 2.04 15.11 25.60
N SER A 60 1.25 16.17 25.45
CA SER A 60 1.65 17.46 26.00
C SER A 60 1.76 17.28 27.51
N SER A 61 2.99 17.08 27.99
CA SER A 61 3.28 17.15 29.41
C SER A 61 3.01 18.60 29.82
N PHE A 62 1.78 18.86 30.27
CA PHE A 62 1.38 20.10 30.90
C PHE A 62 2.20 20.19 32.20
N ARG A 63 3.38 20.79 32.10
CA ARG A 63 4.21 21.18 33.25
C ARG A 63 3.43 22.24 34.01
N THR A 64 2.70 21.83 35.04
CA THR A 64 2.29 22.73 36.12
C THR A 64 3.55 23.08 36.92
N SER A 65 3.95 24.35 36.82
CA SER A 65 4.85 25.00 37.77
C SER A 65 4.04 25.62 38.89
#